data_AF-T0L6Z6-F1
#
_entry.id   AF-T0L6Z6-F1
#
_cell.length_a   1.000
_cell.length_b   1.000
_cell.length_c   1.000
_cell.angle_alpha   90.00
_cell.angle_beta   90.00
_cell.angle_gamma   90.00
#
_symmetry.space_group_name_H-M   'P 1'
#
loop_
_entity.id
_entity.type
_entity.pdbx_description
1 polymer ?
#
loop_
_entity_poly.entity_id
_entity_poly.type
_entity_poly.pdbx_seq_one_letter_code
_entity_poly.pdbx_strand_id
1 'polypeptide(L)'
;MYNTISDKEEIFLVLNYILETNPRFGNKDIVYNICKKYITISGCKNETLKVIKKFYTYFNKYKVSTELLPLICTYLADEKIQSFTFCLIEDILKDLKCHKEKIISKEWSLDSFKDYFYNKNKSNENIKACENLDDEWDEEW
;
A
#
# COMPACT_ATOMS: atom_id res chain seq x y z
N MET A 1 22.49 1.40 8.35
CA MET A 1 21.84 0.73 7.20
C MET A 1 20.68 -0.08 7.75
N TYR A 2 19.43 0.34 7.53
CA TYR A 2 18.29 -0.49 7.89
C TYR A 2 18.11 -1.51 6.77
N ASN A 3 18.37 -2.79 7.06
CA ASN A 3 18.06 -3.88 6.14
C ASN A 3 16.59 -3.74 5.74
N THR A 4 16.37 -3.44 4.47
CA THR A 4 15.06 -3.55 3.84
C THR A 4 14.66 -5.02 3.94
N ILE A 5 13.83 -5.34 4.93
CA ILE A 5 13.11 -6.62 5.02
C ILE A 5 12.47 -6.85 3.65
N SER A 6 13.06 -7.75 2.89
CA SER A 6 12.66 -8.12 1.53
C SER A 6 12.44 -9.63 1.41
N ASP A 7 12.70 -10.38 2.48
CA ASP A 7 12.41 -11.80 2.55
C ASP A 7 10.97 -12.01 3.00
N LYS A 8 10.25 -12.87 2.27
CA LYS A 8 8.86 -13.22 2.59
C LYS A 8 8.76 -13.91 3.94
N GLU A 9 9.75 -14.72 4.30
CA GLU A 9 9.77 -15.45 5.58
C GLU A 9 9.86 -14.48 6.76
N GLU A 10 10.72 -13.46 6.67
CA GLU A 10 10.81 -12.41 7.67
C GLU A 10 9.51 -11.62 7.80
N ILE A 11 8.86 -11.30 6.67
CA ILE A 11 7.55 -10.64 6.68
C ILE A 11 6.52 -11.50 7.41
N PHE A 12 6.47 -12.81 7.12
CA PHE A 12 5.56 -13.72 7.80
C PHE A 12 5.82 -13.79 9.30
N LEU A 13 7.07 -13.85 9.73
CA LEU A 13 7.43 -13.82 11.16
C LEU A 13 6.91 -12.55 11.83
N VAL A 14 7.09 -11.39 11.21
CA VAL A 14 6.60 -10.11 11.74
C VAL A 14 5.06 -10.11 11.81
N LEU A 15 4.38 -10.51 10.74
CA LEU A 15 2.91 -10.52 10.69
C LEU A 15 2.31 -11.51 11.70
N ASN A 16 2.89 -12.71 11.83
CA ASN A 16 2.47 -13.71 12.80
C ASN A 16 2.70 -13.23 14.23
N TYR A 17 3.85 -12.63 14.52
CA TYR A 17 4.12 -12.03 15.83
C TYR A 17 3.06 -10.97 16.19
N ILE A 18 2.73 -10.07 15.25
CA ILE A 18 1.69 -9.04 15.46
C ILE A 18 0.32 -9.67 15.70
N LEU A 19 -0.04 -10.72 14.95
CA LEU A 19 -1.29 -11.43 15.11
C LEU A 19 -1.36 -12.14 16.46
N GLU A 20 -0.32 -12.83 16.89
CA GLU A 20 -0.34 -13.66 18.10
C GLU A 20 -0.26 -12.81 19.37
N THR A 21 0.65 -11.84 19.41
CA THR A 21 0.94 -11.11 20.65
C THR A 21 0.01 -9.94 20.91
N ASN A 22 -0.77 -9.52 19.91
CA ASN A 22 -1.56 -8.29 19.92
C ASN A 22 -0.84 -7.12 20.62
N PRO A 23 0.37 -6.77 20.13
CA PRO A 23 1.28 -5.96 20.90
C PRO A 23 0.73 -4.55 21.11
N ARG A 24 0.82 -4.06 22.36
CA ARG A 24 0.44 -2.70 22.71
C ARG A 24 1.55 -1.73 22.29
N PHE A 25 1.51 -1.30 21.03
CA PHE A 25 2.44 -0.29 20.56
C PHE A 25 2.12 1.07 21.18
N GLY A 26 3.16 1.76 21.70
CA GLY A 26 3.03 3.15 22.14
C GLY A 26 2.68 4.10 20.99
N ASN A 27 3.10 3.77 19.76
CA ASN A 27 2.69 4.44 18.54
C ASN A 27 1.73 3.55 17.74
N LYS A 28 0.46 3.96 17.67
CA LYS A 28 -0.60 3.22 16.97
C LYS A 28 -0.40 3.13 15.46
N ASP A 29 0.43 3.99 14.87
CA ASP A 29 0.67 4.01 13.42
C ASP A 29 1.70 2.96 12.97
N ILE A 30 2.41 2.28 13.89
CA ILE A 30 3.42 1.28 13.51
C ILE A 30 2.79 0.13 12.72
N VAL A 31 1.71 -0.47 13.23
CA VAL A 31 1.03 -1.59 12.56
C VAL A 31 0.46 -1.13 11.21
N TYR A 32 -0.09 0.08 11.15
CA TYR A 32 -0.59 0.65 9.92
C TYR A 32 0.52 0.76 8.86
N ASN A 33 1.68 1.32 9.22
CA ASN A 33 2.81 1.49 8.32
C ASN A 33 3.38 0.14 7.85
N ILE A 34 3.44 -0.86 8.75
CA ILE A 34 3.82 -2.23 8.40
C ILE A 34 2.85 -2.80 7.37
N CYS A 35 1.53 -2.71 7.63
CA CYS A 35 0.51 -3.21 6.70
C CYS A 35 0.58 -2.50 5.34
N LYS A 36 0.68 -1.17 5.34
CA LYS A 36 0.80 -0.37 4.11
C LYS A 36 2.03 -0.77 3.28
N LYS A 37 3.15 -1.06 3.94
CA LYS A 37 4.38 -1.51 3.27
C LYS A 37 4.27 -2.94 2.76
N TYR A 38 3.74 -3.87 3.55
CA TYR A 38 3.77 -5.29 3.23
C TYR A 38 2.66 -5.73 2.27
N ILE A 39 1.56 -4.97 2.20
CA ILE A 39 0.47 -5.31 1.30
C ILE A 39 0.91 -5.25 -0.17
N THR A 40 1.87 -4.37 -0.49
CA THR A 40 2.42 -4.22 -1.85
C THR A 40 3.47 -5.28 -2.19
N ILE A 41 3.93 -6.08 -1.23
CA ILE A 41 4.92 -7.13 -1.43
C ILE A 41 4.23 -8.42 -1.90
N SER A 42 4.73 -8.99 -2.99
CA SER A 42 4.16 -10.20 -3.57
C SER A 42 4.30 -11.40 -2.63
N GLY A 43 3.26 -12.24 -2.55
CA GLY A 43 3.28 -13.46 -1.74
C GLY A 43 2.91 -13.31 -0.26
N CYS A 44 2.86 -12.09 0.29
CA CYS A 44 2.49 -11.85 1.70
C CYS A 44 1.11 -11.19 1.85
N LYS A 45 0.36 -11.04 0.75
CA LYS A 45 -0.90 -10.29 0.70
C LYS A 45 -1.96 -10.85 1.63
N ASN A 46 -2.18 -12.17 1.60
CA ASN A 46 -3.23 -12.81 2.40
C ASN A 46 -3.02 -12.56 3.89
N GLU A 47 -1.80 -12.78 4.38
CA GLU A 47 -1.43 -12.58 5.77
C GLU A 47 -1.50 -11.11 6.16
N THR A 48 -1.06 -10.21 5.27
CA THR A 48 -1.17 -8.78 5.52
C THR A 48 -2.63 -8.34 5.63
N LEU A 49 -3.51 -8.85 4.76
CA LEU A 49 -4.95 -8.57 4.79
C LEU A 49 -5.60 -9.08 6.10
N LYS A 50 -5.16 -10.24 6.63
CA LYS A 50 -5.59 -10.74 7.95
C LYS A 50 -5.19 -9.77 9.08
N VAL A 51 -3.96 -9.26 9.06
CA VAL A 51 -3.49 -8.27 10.06
C VAL A 51 -4.30 -6.98 9.95
N ILE A 52 -4.53 -6.47 8.74
CA ILE A 52 -5.36 -5.30 8.50
C ILE A 52 -6.74 -5.50 9.12
N LYS A 53 -7.40 -6.63 8.84
CA LYS A 53 -8.73 -6.93 9.38
C LYS A 53 -8.73 -6.91 10.91
N LYS A 54 -7.72 -7.51 11.54
CA LYS A 54 -7.62 -7.59 13.01
C LYS A 54 -7.43 -6.23 13.66
N PHE A 55 -6.60 -5.37 13.08
CA PHE A 55 -6.22 -4.09 13.69
C PHE A 55 -6.98 -2.87 13.14
N TYR A 56 -7.87 -3.07 12.18
CA TYR A 56 -8.62 -2.02 11.48
C TYR A 56 -9.28 -0.99 12.42
N THR A 57 -9.83 -1.44 13.54
CA THR A 57 -10.53 -0.57 14.51
C THR A 57 -9.60 0.46 15.14
N TYR A 58 -8.29 0.20 15.20
CA TYR A 58 -7.28 1.10 15.75
C TYR A 58 -6.70 2.08 14.74
N PHE A 59 -6.92 1.85 13.45
CA PHE A 59 -6.33 2.66 12.40
C PHE A 59 -7.04 4.00 12.24
N ASN A 60 -6.26 5.02 11.85
CA ASN A 60 -6.80 6.30 11.45
C ASN A 60 -7.69 6.14 10.20
N LYS A 61 -8.97 6.50 10.32
CA LYS A 61 -9.98 6.26 9.28
C LYS A 61 -9.73 7.06 8.00
N TYR A 62 -9.21 8.28 8.13
CA TYR A 62 -8.80 9.08 6.97
C TYR A 62 -7.70 8.35 6.18
N LYS A 63 -6.59 7.97 6.84
CA LYS A 63 -5.49 7.23 6.19
C LYS A 63 -5.96 5.92 5.54
N VAL A 64 -6.85 5.18 6.22
CA VAL A 64 -7.42 3.96 5.61
C VAL A 64 -8.19 4.29 4.34
N SER A 65 -9.05 5.32 4.36
CA SER A 65 -9.86 5.68 3.19
C SER A 65 -9.03 6.19 2.01
N THR A 66 -7.97 6.95 2.25
CA THR A 66 -7.20 7.61 1.19
C THR A 66 -6.01 6.79 0.68
N GLU A 67 -5.42 5.93 1.52
CA GLU A 67 -4.20 5.22 1.18
C GLU A 67 -4.41 3.69 1.13
N LEU A 68 -4.99 3.10 2.19
CA LEU A 68 -5.02 1.66 2.35
C LEU A 68 -6.14 0.99 1.54
N LEU A 69 -7.34 1.58 1.53
CA LEU A 69 -8.50 1.05 0.81
C LEU A 69 -8.23 0.95 -0.71
N PRO A 70 -7.67 1.97 -1.39
CA PRO A 70 -7.29 1.84 -2.81
C PRO A 70 -6.33 0.67 -3.07
N LEU A 71 -5.36 0.44 -2.18
CA LEU A 71 -4.42 -0.69 -2.30
C LEU A 71 -5.15 -2.03 -2.17
N ILE A 72 -6.03 -2.17 -1.16
CA ILE A 72 -6.81 -3.40 -0.96
C ILE A 72 -7.67 -3.71 -2.19
N CYS A 73 -8.30 -2.69 -2.79
CA CYS A 73 -9.12 -2.86 -4.00
C CYS A 73 -8.35 -3.43 -5.20
N THR A 74 -7.03 -3.25 -5.27
CA THR A 74 -6.22 -3.84 -6.36
C THR A 74 -6.19 -5.37 -6.35
N TYR A 75 -6.56 -6.00 -5.23
CA TYR A 75 -6.57 -7.45 -5.07
C TYR A 75 -7.92 -8.11 -5.32
N LEU A 76 -8.93 -7.34 -5.75
CA LEU A 76 -10.25 -7.89 -6.10
C LEU A 76 -10.21 -8.87 -7.27
N ALA A 77 -9.18 -8.79 -8.12
CA ALA A 77 -8.98 -9.71 -9.23
C ALA A 77 -8.17 -10.99 -8.85
N ASP A 78 -7.63 -11.08 -7.63
CA ASP A 78 -6.80 -12.21 -7.20
C ASP A 78 -7.69 -13.32 -6.62
N GLU A 79 -8.04 -14.32 -7.43
CA GLU A 79 -8.98 -15.40 -7.09
C GLU A 79 -8.70 -16.08 -5.74
N LYS A 80 -7.42 -16.20 -5.36
CA LYS A 80 -7.01 -16.87 -4.11
C LYS A 80 -7.43 -16.12 -2.85
N ILE A 81 -7.52 -14.79 -2.94
CA ILE A 81 -7.81 -13.91 -1.80
C ILE A 81 -9.05 -13.03 -2.05
N GLN A 82 -9.70 -13.18 -3.19
CA GLN A 82 -10.80 -12.34 -3.66
C GLN A 82 -11.95 -12.31 -2.64
N SER A 83 -12.42 -13.47 -2.20
CA SER A 83 -13.52 -13.56 -1.23
C SER A 83 -13.21 -12.82 0.08
N PHE A 84 -12.00 -13.04 0.63
CA PHE A 84 -11.57 -12.33 1.84
C PHE A 84 -11.47 -10.82 1.62
N THR A 85 -10.94 -10.42 0.47
CA THR A 85 -10.75 -9.01 0.08
C THR A 85 -12.09 -8.30 -0.02
N PHE A 86 -13.10 -8.91 -0.65
CA PHE A 86 -14.46 -8.37 -0.72
C PHE A 86 -15.04 -8.13 0.67
N CYS A 87 -15.02 -9.14 1.55
CA CYS A 87 -15.55 -8.99 2.90
C CYS A 87 -14.83 -7.87 3.68
N LEU A 88 -13.51 -7.76 3.55
CA LEU A 88 -12.76 -6.69 4.21
C LEU A 88 -13.13 -5.29 3.67
N ILE A 89 -13.32 -5.16 2.36
CA ILE A 89 -13.75 -3.89 1.75
C ILE A 89 -15.14 -3.52 2.23
N GLU A 90 -16.08 -4.46 2.27
CA GLU A 90 -17.44 -4.22 2.79
C GLU A 90 -17.43 -3.77 4.26
N ASP A 91 -16.63 -4.43 5.10
CA ASP A 91 -16.45 -4.05 6.51
C ASP A 91 -15.91 -2.61 6.63
N ILE A 92 -14.89 -2.26 5.83
CA ILE A 92 -14.30 -0.92 5.80
C ILE A 92 -15.34 0.12 5.33
N LEU A 93 -16.01 -0.12 4.21
CA LEU A 93 -16.98 0.82 3.64
C LEU A 93 -18.17 1.04 4.57
N LYS A 94 -18.65 -0.03 5.23
CA LYS A 94 -19.71 0.07 6.23
C LYS A 94 -19.28 0.95 7.40
N ASP A 95 -18.08 0.74 7.95
CA ASP A 95 -17.57 1.54 9.06
C ASP A 95 -17.33 3.00 8.65
N LEU A 96 -16.76 3.25 7.47
CA LEU A 96 -16.53 4.60 6.95
C LEU A 96 -17.86 5.34 6.73
N LYS A 97 -18.91 4.66 6.24
CA LYS A 97 -20.26 5.24 6.10
C LYS A 97 -20.85 5.63 7.45
N CYS A 98 -20.67 4.81 8.48
CA CYS A 98 -21.13 5.10 9.84
C CYS A 98 -20.34 6.23 10.53
N HIS A 99 -19.11 6.50 10.07
CA HIS A 99 -18.19 7.44 10.70
C HIS A 99 -17.74 8.57 9.77
N LYS A 100 -18.59 8.98 8.84
CA LYS A 100 -18.31 10.04 7.84
C LYS A 100 -17.67 11.30 8.43
N GLU A 101 -18.10 11.71 9.62
CA GLU A 101 -17.60 12.91 10.30
C GLU A 101 -16.13 12.79 10.71
N LYS A 102 -15.66 11.58 11.06
CA LYS A 102 -14.25 11.31 11.38
C LYS A 102 -13.33 11.35 10.16
N ILE A 103 -13.90 11.21 8.96
CA ILE A 103 -13.18 11.36 7.67
C ILE A 103 -13.10 12.85 7.31
N ILE A 104 -14.18 13.59 7.57
CA ILE A 104 -14.33 15.01 7.21
C ILE A 104 -13.51 15.92 8.13
N SER A 105 -13.25 15.54 9.38
CA SER A 105 -12.60 16.39 10.39
C SER A 105 -11.08 16.59 10.26
N LYS A 106 -10.48 16.41 9.07
CA LYS A 106 -9.12 16.88 8.76
C LYS A 106 -9.10 17.40 7.34
N GLU A 107 -9.20 18.73 7.27
CA GLU A 107 -9.26 19.62 6.11
C GLU A 107 -8.74 19.05 4.79
N TRP A 108 -9.62 19.11 3.78
CA TRP A 108 -9.25 18.91 2.39
C TRP A 108 -8.28 20.02 1.96
N SER A 109 -6.99 19.72 1.85
CA SER A 109 -6.24 20.30 0.74
C SER A 109 -6.21 19.23 -0.36
N LEU A 110 -6.92 19.52 -1.46
CA LEU A 110 -6.80 18.74 -2.70
C LEU A 110 -5.35 18.67 -3.20
N ASP A 111 -4.48 19.56 -2.70
CA ASP A 111 -3.03 19.51 -2.91
C ASP A 111 -2.38 18.23 -2.38
N SER A 112 -2.91 17.61 -1.31
CA SER A 112 -2.37 16.35 -0.77
C SER A 112 -2.64 15.12 -1.63
N PHE A 113 -3.54 15.22 -2.63
CA PHE A 113 -3.92 14.11 -3.51
C PHE A 113 -3.15 14.09 -4.84
N LYS A 114 -2.46 15.18 -5.22
CA LYS A 114 -1.68 15.20 -6.47
C LYS A 114 -0.53 14.20 -6.42
N ASP A 115 0.21 14.13 -5.32
CA ASP A 115 1.44 13.33 -5.23
C ASP A 115 1.21 11.82 -5.39
N TYR A 116 0.01 11.32 -5.08
CA TYR A 116 -0.30 9.89 -5.19
C TYR A 116 -0.52 9.42 -6.63
N PHE A 117 -1.00 10.29 -7.52
CA PHE A 117 -1.20 9.96 -8.95
C PHE A 117 0.06 10.22 -9.80
N TYR A 118 0.93 11.15 -9.40
CA TYR A 118 2.15 11.48 -10.14
C TYR A 118 3.27 10.42 -10.02
N ASN A 119 3.25 9.58 -8.97
CA ASN A 119 4.30 8.58 -8.75
C ASN A 119 4.22 7.34 -9.67
N LYS A 120 3.24 7.26 -10.59
CA LYS A 120 3.14 6.15 -11.54
C LYS A 120 3.93 6.36 -12.85
N ASN A 121 4.45 7.57 -13.09
CA ASN A 121 5.16 7.90 -14.34
C ASN A 121 6.69 8.02 -14.19
N LYS A 122 7.26 7.78 -13.00
CA LYS A 122 8.68 8.06 -12.74
C LYS A 122 9.56 6.81 -12.50
N SER A 123 9.18 5.67 -13.09
CA SER A 123 9.98 4.44 -13.04
C SER A 123 10.24 3.82 -14.42
N ASN A 124 10.23 4.62 -15.49
CA ASN A 124 10.56 4.17 -16.85
C ASN A 124 11.68 5.00 -17.52
N GLU A 125 12.60 5.55 -16.73
CA GLU A 125 13.86 6.09 -17.24
C GLU A 125 15.02 5.37 -16.54
N ASN A 126 15.40 4.22 -17.08
CA ASN A 126 16.73 3.63 -16.92
C ASN A 126 16.90 2.45 -17.90
N ILE A 127 16.74 2.73 -19.20
CA ILE A 127 17.45 1.96 -20.25
C ILE A 127 17.84 2.97 -21.32
N LYS A 128 19.09 3.45 -21.25
CA LYS A 128 19.97 3.72 -22.39
C LYS A 128 21.25 4.39 -21.90
N ALA A 129 22.25 3.57 -21.63
CA ALA A 129 23.64 3.96 -21.66
C ALA A 129 24.45 2.72 -22.06
N CYS A 130 24.68 2.57 -23.37
CA CYS A 130 25.87 1.95 -23.93
C CYS A 130 26.01 2.43 -25.38
N GLU A 131 27.02 3.28 -25.57
CA GLU A 131 27.95 3.35 -26.71
C GLU A 131 27.38 3.91 -28.04
N ASN A 132 27.63 5.19 -28.38
CA ASN A 132 28.87 5.86 -28.86
C ASN A 132 29.06 5.77 -30.38
N LEU A 133 29.13 6.97 -31.00
CA LEU A 133 30.06 7.42 -32.07
C LEU A 133 30.02 6.62 -33.39
N ASP A 134 29.97 7.15 -34.61
CA ASP A 134 30.03 8.44 -35.31
C ASP A 134 29.29 8.15 -36.65
N ASP A 135 28.89 9.03 -37.56
CA ASP A 135 29.58 10.10 -38.28
C ASP A 135 28.50 10.78 -39.17
N GLU A 136 28.82 12.01 -39.60
CA GLU A 136 28.22 12.78 -40.72
C GLU A 136 27.88 11.89 -41.95
N TRP A 137 26.93 12.19 -42.84
CA TRP A 137 26.98 13.19 -43.90
C TRP A 137 25.60 13.29 -44.60
N ASP A 138 25.14 14.53 -44.76
CA ASP A 138 24.49 15.18 -45.92
C ASP A 138 23.43 14.53 -46.83
N GLU A 139 22.39 15.36 -47.02
CA GLU A 139 21.64 15.72 -48.24
C GLU A 139 20.71 14.73 -48.98
N GLU A 140 19.50 15.28 -49.19
CA GLU A 140 18.57 15.20 -50.34
C GLU A 140 18.32 13.84 -51.04
N TRP A 141 17.05 13.47 -51.18
CA TRP A 141 16.26 13.47 -52.44
C TRP A 141 14.79 13.12 -52.11
#